data_AF-A0A1I2GR69-F1
#
_entry.id   AF-A0A1I2GR69-F1
#
_cell.length_a   1.000
_cell.length_b   1.000
_cell.length_c   1.000
_cell.angle_alpha   90.00
_cell.angle_beta   90.00
_cell.angle_gamma   90.00
#
_symmetry.space_group_name_H-M   'P 1'
#
loop_
_entity.id
_entity.type
_entity.pdbx_description
1 polymer ?
#
loop_
_entity_poly.entity_id
_entity_poly.type
_entity_poly.pdbx_seq_one_letter_code
_entity_poly.pdbx_strand_id
1 'polypeptide(L)'
;MANNDSTVPETKTSRIDQCRSSNIMIKLWERTSHTLTKKELEWFSAATEHAEHMIISLHDTIEGVGCLVSGDGWDGSVRSGNFQSHNDVPELLYSIANSLDTIQGLIHIGSSADHRLKYPELYRESDAIKAVK
;
A
#
# COMPACT_ATOMS: atom_id res chain seq x y z
N MET A 1 -53.38 9.88 -6.26
CA MET A 1 -52.61 10.69 -5.29
C MET A 1 -51.51 9.79 -4.71
N ALA A 2 -50.28 10.32 -4.73
CA ALA A 2 -49.04 9.83 -4.11
C ALA A 2 -48.45 8.47 -4.57
N ASN A 3 -47.66 8.54 -5.65
CA ASN A 3 -46.41 7.78 -5.77
C ASN A 3 -45.41 8.38 -4.78
N ASN A 4 -44.73 7.55 -3.98
CA ASN A 4 -43.45 7.93 -3.37
C ASN A 4 -42.43 6.83 -3.69
N ASP A 5 -41.76 7.10 -4.79
CA ASP A 5 -40.44 6.63 -5.16
C ASP A 5 -39.42 7.10 -4.10
N SER A 6 -38.59 6.18 -3.62
CA SER A 6 -37.38 6.48 -2.86
C SER A 6 -36.46 5.26 -2.92
N THR A 7 -36.03 4.89 -4.12
CA THR A 7 -34.83 4.05 -4.29
C THR A 7 -33.60 4.88 -3.96
N VAL A 8 -33.20 4.88 -2.68
CA VAL A 8 -31.87 5.32 -2.28
C VAL A 8 -30.88 4.28 -2.84
N PRO A 9 -29.88 4.67 -3.66
CA PRO A 9 -28.88 3.72 -4.09
C PRO A 9 -27.99 3.41 -2.88
N GLU A 10 -28.13 2.19 -2.35
CA GLU A 10 -27.19 1.66 -1.37
C GLU A 10 -25.79 1.66 -2.00
N THR A 11 -24.94 2.57 -1.54
CA THR A 11 -23.51 2.56 -1.82
C THR A 11 -22.95 1.29 -1.20
N LYS A 12 -22.88 0.21 -1.98
CA LYS A 12 -22.23 -1.05 -1.60
C LYS A 12 -20.80 -0.74 -1.19
N THR A 13 -20.62 -0.58 0.12
CA THR A 13 -19.30 -0.47 0.72
C THR A 13 -18.74 -1.88 0.63
N SER A 14 -17.99 -2.17 -0.44
CA SER A 14 -17.30 -3.45 -0.58
C SER A 14 -16.46 -3.64 0.67
N ARG A 15 -16.75 -4.68 1.45
CA ARG A 15 -15.87 -5.09 2.55
C ARG A 15 -14.48 -5.31 1.97
N ILE A 16 -13.48 -4.72 2.60
CA ILE A 16 -12.08 -4.90 2.23
C ILE A 16 -11.73 -6.32 2.72
N ASP A 17 -12.07 -7.34 1.94
CA ASP A 17 -11.99 -8.77 2.34
C ASP A 17 -10.55 -9.32 2.40
N GLN A 18 -9.54 -8.48 2.16
CA GLN A 18 -8.17 -8.66 2.61
C GLN A 18 -7.65 -7.30 3.04
N CYS A 19 -7.31 -7.14 4.33
CA CYS A 19 -6.72 -5.92 4.86
C CYS A 19 -5.25 -5.78 4.40
N ARG A 20 -5.07 -5.69 3.08
CA ARG A 20 -3.84 -5.23 2.45
C ARG A 20 -3.76 -3.73 2.71
N SER A 21 -2.71 -3.29 3.40
CA SER A 21 -2.45 -1.89 3.71
C SER A 21 -2.51 -1.02 2.44
N SER A 22 -2.00 -1.53 1.32
CA SER A 22 -2.05 -0.87 0.01
C SER A 22 -3.46 -0.50 -0.43
N ASN A 23 -4.42 -1.42 -0.28
CA ASN A 23 -5.81 -1.21 -0.69
C ASN A 23 -6.43 -0.07 0.11
N ILE A 24 -6.18 -0.02 1.43
CA ILE A 24 -6.69 1.06 2.28
C ILE A 24 -6.04 2.39 1.89
N MET A 25 -4.71 2.41 1.71
CA MET A 25 -3.97 3.59 1.28
C MET A 25 -4.51 4.15 -0.04
N ILE A 26 -4.69 3.29 -1.04
CA ILE A 26 -5.23 3.67 -2.36
C ILE A 26 -6.66 4.18 -2.23
N LYS A 27 -7.52 3.51 -1.44
CA LYS A 27 -8.91 3.96 -1.25
C LYS A 27 -9.00 5.30 -0.54
N LEU A 28 -8.12 5.56 0.43
CA LEU A 28 -8.02 6.87 1.08
C LEU A 28 -7.53 7.93 0.09
N TRP A 29 -6.52 7.62 -0.71
CA TRP A 29 -6.01 8.51 -1.76
C TRP A 29 -7.08 8.87 -2.80
N GLU A 30 -7.84 7.89 -3.30
CA GLU A 30 -8.95 8.11 -4.24
C GLU A 30 -10.00 9.08 -3.67
N ARG A 31 -10.22 9.03 -2.35
CA ARG A 31 -11.18 9.88 -1.64
C ARG A 31 -10.66 11.28 -1.36
N THR A 32 -9.36 11.48 -1.15
CA THR A 32 -8.82 12.78 -0.71
C THR A 32 -8.06 13.52 -1.80
N SER A 33 -7.52 12.84 -2.81
CA SER A 33 -6.58 13.42 -3.79
C SER A 33 -7.07 14.65 -4.57
N HIS A 34 -8.39 14.85 -4.67
CA HIS A 34 -8.99 16.01 -5.32
C HIS A 34 -9.08 17.25 -4.43
N THR A 35 -9.04 17.08 -3.10
CA THR A 35 -9.11 18.19 -2.15
C THR A 35 -7.73 18.66 -1.71
N LEU A 36 -6.67 17.98 -2.14
CA LEU A 36 -5.30 18.29 -1.72
C LEU A 36 -4.79 19.55 -2.40
N THR A 37 -4.12 20.39 -1.62
CA THR A 37 -3.38 21.55 -2.12
C THR A 37 -2.12 21.11 -2.86
N LYS A 38 -1.56 22.02 -3.67
CA LYS A 38 -0.29 21.78 -4.36
C LYS A 38 0.84 21.35 -3.41
N LYS A 39 0.95 22.00 -2.24
CA LYS A 39 1.98 21.69 -1.24
C LYS A 39 1.80 20.29 -0.63
N GLU A 40 0.55 19.88 -0.42
CA GLU A 40 0.26 18.52 0.04
C GLU A 40 0.58 17.48 -1.04
N LEU A 41 0.25 17.77 -2.31
CA LEU A 41 0.64 16.91 -3.42
C LEU A 41 2.16 16.80 -3.56
N GLU A 42 2.91 17.89 -3.40
CA GLU A 42 4.38 17.88 -3.36
C GLU A 42 4.88 16.98 -2.23
N TRP A 43 4.28 17.08 -1.03
CA TRP A 43 4.63 16.20 0.09
C TRP A 43 4.35 14.73 -0.22
N PHE A 44 3.18 14.40 -0.79
CA PHE A 44 2.85 13.02 -1.17
C PHE A 44 3.71 12.49 -2.32
N SER A 45 4.20 13.34 -3.23
CA SER A 45 5.08 12.91 -4.33
C SER A 45 6.38 12.28 -3.83
N ALA A 46 6.89 12.73 -2.68
CA ALA A 46 8.06 12.18 -1.99
C ALA A 46 7.80 10.80 -1.35
N ALA A 47 6.58 10.27 -1.38
CA ALA A 47 6.30 8.92 -0.88
C ALA A 47 7.03 7.83 -1.69
N THR A 48 7.38 8.11 -2.95
CA THR A 48 8.19 7.19 -3.77
C THR A 48 9.61 7.02 -3.23
N GLU A 49 10.25 8.09 -2.76
CA GLU A 49 11.57 8.04 -2.12
C GLU A 49 11.53 7.21 -0.82
N HIS A 50 10.45 7.36 -0.04
CA HIS A 50 10.25 6.56 1.17
C HIS A 50 10.05 5.08 0.82
N ALA A 51 9.30 4.78 -0.25
CA ALA A 51 9.13 3.42 -0.74
C ALA A 51 10.46 2.79 -1.21
N GLU A 52 11.33 3.58 -1.84
CA GLU A 52 12.67 3.18 -2.23
C GLU A 52 13.55 2.81 -1.03
N HIS A 53 13.57 3.65 0.01
CA HIS A 53 14.29 3.30 1.25
C HIS A 53 13.74 2.05 1.93
N MET A 54 12.42 1.86 1.91
CA MET A 54 11.79 0.68 2.48
C MET A 54 12.14 -0.60 1.71
N ILE A 55 12.19 -0.56 0.37
CA ILE A 55 12.56 -1.76 -0.41
C ILE A 55 14.02 -2.14 -0.21
N ILE A 56 14.93 -1.17 -0.10
CA ILE A 56 16.34 -1.41 0.22
C ILE A 56 16.46 -2.03 1.62
N SER A 57 15.78 -1.46 2.62
CA SER A 57 15.80 -1.98 3.99
C SER A 57 15.23 -3.41 4.07
N LEU A 58 14.17 -3.69 3.31
CA LEU A 58 13.58 -5.03 3.23
C LEU A 58 14.54 -6.02 2.58
N HIS A 59 15.21 -5.61 1.49
CA HIS A 59 16.23 -6.41 0.82
C HIS A 59 17.34 -6.82 1.80
N ASP A 60 17.96 -5.84 2.48
CA ASP A 60 19.07 -6.09 3.40
C ASP A 60 18.66 -6.99 4.57
N THR A 61 17.41 -6.83 5.04
CA THR A 61 16.85 -7.68 6.10
C THR A 61 16.70 -9.13 5.62
N ILE A 62 16.14 -9.34 4.42
CA ILE A 62 15.93 -10.69 3.86
C ILE A 62 17.28 -11.36 3.57
N GLU A 63 18.25 -10.63 3.03
CA GLU A 63 19.60 -11.12 2.78
C GLU A 63 20.29 -11.51 4.10
N GLY A 64 20.19 -10.66 5.13
CA GLY A 64 20.72 -10.94 6.46
C GLY A 64 20.13 -12.20 7.08
N VAL A 65 18.80 -12.38 6.99
CA VAL A 65 18.13 -13.61 7.44
C VAL A 65 18.61 -14.82 6.64
N GLY A 66 18.74 -14.69 5.31
CA GLY A 66 19.27 -15.75 4.45
C GLY A 66 20.69 -16.18 4.82
N CYS A 67 21.58 -15.22 5.11
CA CYS A 67 22.93 -15.48 5.57
C CYS A 67 22.96 -16.25 6.90
N LEU A 68 22.12 -15.86 7.86
CA LEU A 68 22.02 -16.54 9.15
C LEU A 68 21.57 -18.00 8.98
N VAL A 69 20.51 -18.22 8.20
CA VAL A 69 19.96 -19.55 7.93
C VAL A 69 20.96 -20.43 7.17
N SER A 70 21.69 -19.85 6.21
CA SER A 70 22.76 -20.56 5.50
C SER A 70 23.93 -20.93 6.40
N GLY A 71 24.19 -20.15 7.46
CA GLY A 71 25.27 -20.39 8.43
C GLY A 71 24.99 -21.55 9.38
N ASP A 72 23.74 -21.98 9.55
CA ASP A 72 23.35 -23.02 10.50
C ASP A 72 23.71 -24.46 10.03
N GLY A 73 24.13 -24.64 8.78
CA GLY A 73 24.21 -25.94 8.09
C GLY A 73 25.52 -26.73 8.15
N TRP A 74 26.33 -26.66 9.23
CA TRP A 74 27.68 -27.31 9.23
C TRP A 74 27.84 -28.56 10.13
N ASP A 75 27.00 -28.75 11.13
CA ASP A 75 27.05 -29.90 12.06
C ASP A 75 25.79 -30.74 11.86
N GLY A 76 25.93 -32.05 11.60
CA GLY A 76 24.87 -33.01 11.24
C GLY A 76 23.69 -33.20 12.22
N SER A 77 23.48 -32.27 13.16
CA SER A 77 22.32 -32.15 14.05
C SER A 77 21.35 -31.00 13.68
N VAL A 78 21.55 -30.34 12.53
CA VAL A 78 20.94 -29.07 12.07
C VAL A 78 19.42 -28.95 12.32
N ARG A 79 19.06 -28.00 13.19
CA ARG A 79 17.80 -27.22 13.14
C ARG A 79 18.15 -25.91 12.46
N SER A 80 17.30 -25.35 11.60
CA SER A 80 17.54 -24.08 10.85
C SER A 80 17.58 -22.84 11.77
N GLY A 81 18.45 -22.86 12.78
CA GLY A 81 18.67 -21.81 13.76
C GLY A 81 17.39 -21.41 14.47
N ASN A 82 16.92 -20.20 14.17
CA ASN A 82 15.71 -19.58 14.70
C ASN A 82 14.40 -20.08 14.04
N PHE A 83 14.45 -20.85 12.96
CA PHE A 83 13.28 -21.49 12.35
C PHE A 83 13.03 -22.87 12.98
N GLN A 84 12.69 -22.89 14.26
CA GLN A 84 12.45 -24.13 15.02
C GLN A 84 10.97 -24.53 15.08
N SER A 85 10.07 -23.60 14.76
CA SER A 85 8.63 -23.77 14.73
C SER A 85 8.13 -23.82 13.30
N HIS A 86 7.00 -24.52 13.09
CA HIS A 86 6.31 -24.58 11.81
C HIS A 86 5.74 -23.23 11.36
N ASN A 87 5.68 -22.24 12.27
CA ASN A 87 5.17 -20.90 11.98
C ASN A 87 6.25 -19.91 11.52
N ASP A 88 7.53 -20.16 11.78
CA ASP A 88 8.55 -19.12 11.61
C ASP A 88 8.74 -18.71 10.13
N VAL A 89 8.74 -19.69 9.23
CA VAL A 89 8.83 -19.43 7.79
C VAL A 89 7.55 -18.78 7.24
N PRO A 90 6.34 -19.31 7.51
CA PRO A 90 5.10 -18.62 7.12
C PRO A 90 5.00 -17.18 7.63
N GLU A 91 5.33 -16.92 8.89
CA GLU A 91 5.28 -15.58 9.49
C GLU A 91 6.26 -14.62 8.81
N LEU A 92 7.48 -15.07 8.52
CA LEU A 92 8.44 -14.28 7.74
C LEU A 92 7.90 -13.95 6.34
N LEU A 93 7.34 -14.95 5.63
CA LEU A 93 6.77 -14.74 4.29
C LEU A 93 5.59 -13.77 4.32
N TYR A 94 4.72 -13.86 5.32
CA TYR A 94 3.63 -12.90 5.51
C TYR A 94 4.15 -11.50 5.84
N SER A 95 5.20 -11.38 6.65
CA SER A 95 5.83 -10.09 6.96
C SER A 95 6.44 -9.43 5.72
N ILE A 96 7.13 -10.21 4.88
CA ILE A 96 7.68 -9.75 3.60
C ILE A 96 6.55 -9.31 2.67
N ALA A 97 5.49 -10.12 2.53
CA ALA A 97 4.34 -9.80 1.70
C ALA A 97 3.65 -8.50 2.15
N ASN A 98 3.46 -8.30 3.46
CA ASN A 98 2.88 -7.08 4.02
C ASN A 98 3.77 -5.83 3.81
N SER A 99 5.09 -6.01 3.87
CA SER A 99 6.06 -4.94 3.60
C SER A 99 6.01 -4.52 2.13
N LEU A 100 6.01 -5.48 1.21
CA LEU A 100 5.86 -5.25 -0.23
C LEU A 100 4.53 -4.58 -0.57
N ASP A 101 3.44 -5.00 0.08
CA ASP A 101 2.12 -4.40 -0.09
C ASP A 101 2.15 -2.91 0.32
N THR A 102 2.74 -2.59 1.48
CA THR A 102 2.88 -1.20 1.94
C THR A 102 3.72 -0.36 0.97
N ILE A 103 4.85 -0.90 0.49
CA ILE A 103 5.72 -0.27 -0.51
C ILE A 103 4.93 0.03 -1.79
N GLN A 104 4.14 -0.93 -2.28
CA GLN A 104 3.29 -0.75 -3.46
C GLN A 104 2.29 0.41 -3.26
N GLY A 105 1.67 0.50 -2.08
CA GLY A 105 0.76 1.60 -1.73
C GLY A 105 1.46 2.97 -1.79
N LEU A 106 2.67 3.07 -1.24
CA LEU A 106 3.46 4.31 -1.27
C LEU A 106 3.86 4.71 -2.69
N ILE A 107 4.33 3.75 -3.50
CA ILE A 107 4.67 4.00 -4.92
C ILE A 107 3.45 4.52 -5.66
N HIS A 108 2.30 3.86 -5.52
CA HIS A 108 1.08 4.29 -6.20
C HIS A 108 0.68 5.72 -5.83
N ILE A 109 0.67 6.04 -4.54
CA ILE A 109 0.32 7.39 -4.06
C ILE A 109 1.33 8.43 -4.57
N GLY A 110 2.63 8.19 -4.39
CA GLY A 110 3.64 9.16 -4.77
C GLY A 110 3.71 9.38 -6.28
N SER A 111 3.63 8.32 -7.09
CA SER A 111 3.54 8.45 -8.54
C SER A 111 2.25 9.16 -8.98
N SER A 112 1.12 8.89 -8.33
CA SER A 112 -0.13 9.59 -8.62
C SER A 112 -0.06 11.07 -8.25
N ALA A 113 0.59 11.41 -7.15
CA ALA A 113 0.76 12.80 -6.71
C ALA A 113 1.67 13.58 -7.67
N ASP A 114 2.81 12.99 -8.04
CA ASP A 114 3.73 13.55 -9.02
C ASP A 114 3.06 13.77 -10.38
N HIS A 115 2.26 12.81 -10.86
CA HIS A 115 1.52 12.95 -12.11
C HIS A 115 0.49 14.10 -12.05
N ARG A 116 -0.21 14.28 -10.92
CA ARG A 116 -1.15 15.40 -10.70
C ARG A 116 -0.44 16.76 -10.66
N LEU A 117 0.77 16.82 -10.14
CA LEU A 117 1.59 18.03 -10.15
C LEU A 117 2.07 18.40 -11.56
N LYS A 118 2.44 17.38 -12.36
CA LYS A 118 2.93 17.56 -13.73
C LYS A 118 1.81 17.94 -14.71
N TYR A 119 0.61 17.38 -14.51
CA TYR A 119 -0.53 17.52 -15.42
C TYR A 119 -1.82 17.93 -14.70
N PRO A 120 -1.86 19.09 -14.02
CA PRO A 120 -3.01 19.52 -13.22
C PRO A 120 -4.30 19.68 -14.04
N GLU A 121 -4.21 19.96 -15.33
CA GLU A 121 -5.34 20.09 -16.25
C GLU A 121 -6.15 18.80 -16.40
N LEU A 122 -5.51 17.63 -16.29
CA LEU A 122 -6.19 16.33 -16.41
C LEU A 122 -7.11 16.03 -15.22
N TYR A 123 -6.94 16.76 -14.12
CA TYR A 123 -7.66 16.52 -12.86
C TYR A 123 -8.69 17.59 -12.55
N ARG A 124 -8.66 18.72 -13.27
CA ARG A 124 -9.58 19.86 -13.09
C ARG A 124 -11.04 19.53 -13.38
N GLU A 125 -11.33 18.62 -14.32
CA GLU A 125 -12.72 18.25 -14.68
C GLU A 125 -13.30 17.14 -13.80
N SER A 126 -12.45 16.26 -13.25
CA SER A 126 -12.84 15.24 -12.26
C SER A 126 -13.49 15.85 -11.02
N ASP A 127 -13.03 17.04 -10.63
CA ASP A 127 -13.39 17.70 -9.38
C ASP A 127 -14.70 18.50 -9.52
N ALA A 128 -15.04 18.92 -10.74
CA ALA A 128 -16.31 19.58 -11.04
C ALA A 128 -17.49 18.60 -11.08
N ILE A 129 -17.26 17.34 -11.48
CA ILE A 129 -18.32 16.32 -11.59
C ILE A 129 -18.67 15.72 -10.21
N LYS A 130 -17.71 15.65 -9.28
CA LYS A 130 -17.96 15.14 -7.91
C LYS A 130 -18.52 16.19 -6.94
N ALA A 131 -18.43 17.47 -7.25
CA ALA A 131 -19.05 18.55 -6.46
C ALA A 131 -20.56 18.73 -6.71
N VAL A 132 -21.14 17.97 -7.66
CA VAL A 132 -22.57 18.02 -7.99
C VAL A 132 -23.24 16.70 -7.62
N LYS A 133 -23.50 16.52 -6.31
CA LYS A 133 -24.76 16.04 -5.69
C LYS A 133 -24.54 15.61 -4.25
#